data_AF-A0A968X1H2-F1
#
_entry.id   AF-A0A968X1H2-F1
#
_cell.length_a   1.000
_cell.length_b   1.000
_cell.length_c   1.000
_cell.angle_alpha   90.00
_cell.angle_beta   90.00
_cell.angle_gamma   90.00
#
_symmetry.space_group_name_H-M   'P 1'
#
loop_
_entity.id
_entity.type
_entity.pdbx_description
1 polymer ?
#
loop_
_entity_poly.entity_id
_entity_poly.type
_entity_poly.pdbx_seq_one_letter_code
_entity_poly.pdbx_strand_id
1 'polypeptide(L)'
;MTQELLHLVDRTLVISHVVFGFTALVIGPIAMFTAKGGTSHRRAGKVYFWGMAGIFASTLALAFFRFNAFLFIINIMSFYACFTGYRCCTAKPKQC
;
A
#
# COMPACT_ATOMS: atom_id res chain seq x y z
N MET A 1 7.74 31.97 1.13
CA MET A 1 7.80 31.20 -0.13
C MET A 1 7.98 29.70 0.13
N THR A 2 8.97 29.26 0.91
CA THR A 2 9.22 27.84 1.22
C THR A 2 8.13 27.16 2.07
N GLN A 3 7.46 27.88 2.97
CA GLN A 3 6.39 27.32 3.83
C GLN A 3 5.10 26.99 3.05
N GLU A 4 4.68 27.85 2.13
CA GLU A 4 3.53 27.59 1.24
C GLU A 4 3.74 26.34 0.37
N LEU A 5 4.96 26.17 -0.14
CA LEU A 5 5.35 25.03 -0.98
C LEU A 5 5.32 23.71 -0.19
N LEU A 6 5.81 23.72 1.05
CA LEU A 6 5.72 22.57 1.96
C LEU A 6 4.25 22.19 2.25
N HIS A 7 3.38 23.17 2.52
CA HIS A 7 1.96 22.92 2.76
C HIS A 7 1.23 22.30 1.56
N LEU A 8 1.56 22.72 0.33
CA LEU A 8 0.97 22.15 -0.88
C LEU A 8 1.47 20.71 -1.13
N VAL A 9 2.75 20.44 -0.88
CA VAL A 9 3.32 19.10 -1.03
C VAL A 9 2.71 18.12 -0.02
N ASP A 10 2.60 18.49 1.25
CA ASP A 10 1.98 17.63 2.27
C ASP A 10 0.52 17.31 1.89
N ARG A 11 -0.23 18.30 1.40
CA ARG A 11 -1.62 18.11 1.01
C ARG A 11 -1.76 17.15 -0.16
N THR A 12 -0.89 17.26 -1.17
CA THR A 12 -0.91 16.35 -2.33
C THR A 12 -0.53 14.92 -1.95
N LEU A 13 0.49 14.74 -1.11
CA LEU A 13 0.92 13.42 -0.60
C LEU A 13 -0.15 12.75 0.26
N VAL A 14 -0.86 13.51 1.10
CA VAL A 14 -1.97 12.97 1.91
C VAL A 14 -3.15 12.59 1.02
N ILE A 15 -3.51 13.42 0.03
CA ILE A 15 -4.58 13.10 -0.90
C ILE A 15 -4.24 11.83 -1.69
N SER A 16 -3.02 11.72 -2.21
CA SER A 16 -2.60 10.51 -2.93
C SER A 16 -2.64 9.28 -2.02
N HIS A 17 -2.13 9.40 -0.79
CA HIS A 17 -2.19 8.33 0.21
C HIS A 17 -3.63 7.87 0.47
N VAL A 18 -4.59 8.79 0.65
CA VAL A 18 -5.99 8.44 0.90
C VAL A 18 -6.62 7.72 -0.30
N VAL A 19 -6.33 8.15 -1.53
CA VAL A 19 -6.87 7.50 -2.75
C VAL A 19 -6.31 6.07 -2.90
N PHE A 20 -5.00 5.88 -2.72
CA PHE A 20 -4.40 4.55 -2.75
C PHE A 20 -4.82 3.69 -1.54
N GLY A 21 -4.96 4.29 -0.37
CA GLY A 21 -5.45 3.65 0.85
C GLY A 21 -6.87 3.14 0.71
N PHE A 22 -7.76 3.97 0.17
CA PHE A 22 -9.16 3.62 -0.04
C PHE A 22 -9.30 2.48 -1.06
N THR A 23 -8.55 2.54 -2.17
CA THR A 23 -8.55 1.43 -3.14
C THR A 23 -8.05 0.13 -2.51
N ALA A 24 -6.97 0.16 -1.75
CA ALA A 24 -6.49 -1.04 -1.03
C ALA A 24 -7.51 -1.57 -0.01
N LEU A 25 -8.20 -0.68 0.71
CA LEU A 25 -9.25 -1.01 1.67
C LEU A 25 -10.46 -1.68 1.03
N VAL A 26 -10.84 -1.31 -0.19
CA VAL A 26 -11.95 -1.93 -0.91
C VAL A 26 -11.52 -3.28 -1.51
N ILE A 27 -10.30 -3.37 -2.04
CA ILE A 27 -9.79 -4.59 -2.68
C ILE A 27 -9.49 -5.70 -1.67
N GLY A 28 -9.02 -5.36 -0.46
CA GLY A 28 -8.71 -6.34 0.58
C GLY A 28 -9.88 -7.27 0.92
N PRO A 29 -11.06 -6.75 1.29
CA PRO A 29 -12.28 -7.52 1.52
C PRO A 29 -12.71 -8.30 0.27
N ILE A 30 -12.64 -7.68 -0.92
CA ILE A 30 -12.96 -8.38 -2.18
C ILE A 30 -12.06 -9.61 -2.33
N ALA A 31 -10.76 -9.50 -2.03
CA ALA A 31 -9.84 -10.63 -2.07
C ALA A 31 -10.19 -11.70 -1.02
N MET A 32 -10.64 -11.31 0.17
CA MET A 32 -11.08 -12.24 1.23
C MET A 32 -12.35 -13.02 0.88
N PHE A 33 -13.30 -12.40 0.17
CA PHE A 33 -14.54 -13.08 -0.26
C PHE A 33 -14.35 -13.96 -1.49
N THR A 34 -13.28 -13.77 -2.27
CA THR A 34 -12.98 -14.64 -3.41
C THR A 34 -12.36 -15.97 -3.00
N ALA A 35 -12.68 -17.04 -3.74
CA ALA A 35 -12.09 -18.35 -3.52
C ALA A 35 -10.57 -18.32 -3.66
N LYS A 36 -9.88 -18.75 -2.59
CA LYS A 36 -8.44 -19.00 -2.57
C LYS A 36 -8.09 -20.02 -3.67
N GLY A 37 -7.17 -19.70 -4.55
CA GLY A 37 -6.75 -20.49 -5.72
C GLY A 37 -7.19 -19.89 -7.03
N GLY A 38 -8.23 -19.06 -6.99
CA GLY A 38 -8.86 -18.52 -8.18
C GLY A 38 -8.01 -17.46 -8.89
N THR A 39 -8.24 -17.32 -10.19
CA THR A 39 -7.72 -16.20 -10.99
C THR A 39 -8.20 -14.85 -10.45
N SER A 40 -9.40 -14.81 -9.86
CA SER A 40 -9.97 -13.62 -9.21
C SER A 40 -9.17 -13.21 -7.97
N HIS A 41 -8.84 -14.16 -7.07
CA HIS A 41 -8.02 -13.89 -5.88
C HIS A 41 -6.62 -13.38 -6.26
N ARG A 42 -5.97 -14.00 -7.27
CA ARG A 42 -4.67 -13.53 -7.78
C ARG A 42 -4.73 -12.13 -8.41
N ARG A 43 -5.82 -11.79 -9.09
CA ARG A 43 -5.99 -10.44 -9.67
C ARG A 43 -6.22 -9.41 -8.56
N ALA A 44 -7.11 -9.67 -7.61
CA ALA A 44 -7.35 -8.80 -6.47
C ALA A 44 -6.07 -8.57 -5.66
N GLY A 45 -5.31 -9.63 -5.35
CA GLY A 45 -4.03 -9.54 -4.65
C GLY A 45 -2.98 -8.69 -5.39
N LYS A 46 -2.96 -8.72 -6.73
CA LYS A 46 -2.08 -7.85 -7.53
C LYS A 46 -2.49 -6.38 -7.45
N VAL A 47 -3.78 -6.08 -7.57
CA VAL A 47 -4.25 -4.68 -7.47
C VAL A 47 -4.02 -4.13 -6.06
N TYR A 48 -4.25 -4.95 -5.03
CA TYR A 48 -3.93 -4.61 -3.65
C TYR A 48 -2.43 -4.32 -3.45
N PHE A 49 -1.54 -5.15 -4.02
CA PHE A 49 -0.09 -4.93 -3.95
C PHE A 49 0.33 -3.61 -4.60
N TRP A 50 -0.20 -3.27 -5.77
CA TRP A 50 0.07 -1.99 -6.43
C TRP A 50 -0.48 -0.79 -5.64
N GLY A 51 -1.66 -0.92 -5.03
CA GLY A 51 -2.20 0.11 -4.12
C GLY A 51 -1.28 0.33 -2.92
N MET A 52 -0.87 -0.76 -2.26
CA MET A 52 0.07 -0.70 -1.14
C MET A 52 1.45 -0.14 -1.51
N ALA A 53 1.94 -0.39 -2.72
CA ALA A 53 3.17 0.24 -3.22
C ALA A 53 3.02 1.77 -3.38
N GLY A 54 1.86 2.23 -3.87
CA GLY A 54 1.55 3.67 -3.97
C GLY A 54 1.43 4.36 -2.61
N ILE A 55 0.80 3.69 -1.64
CA ILE A 55 0.77 4.11 -0.23
C ILE A 55 2.19 4.19 0.31
N PHE A 56 3.01 3.16 0.08
CA PHE A 56 4.38 3.11 0.55
C PHE A 56 5.21 4.29 0.05
N ALA A 57 5.15 4.59 -1.24
CA ALA A 57 5.87 5.72 -1.84
C ALA A 57 5.41 7.08 -1.26
N SER A 58 4.10 7.30 -1.15
CA SER A 58 3.54 8.56 -0.64
C SER A 58 3.90 8.78 0.83
N THR A 59 3.75 7.74 1.65
CA THR A 59 3.99 7.80 3.10
C THR A 59 5.47 7.85 3.45
N LEU A 60 6.33 7.26 2.61
CA LEU A 60 7.78 7.34 2.77
C LEU A 60 8.28 8.78 2.62
N ALA A 61 7.75 9.51 1.63
CA ALA A 61 8.04 10.94 1.46
C ALA A 61 7.56 11.75 2.68
N LEU A 62 6.31 11.55 3.11
CA LEU A 62 5.73 12.20 4.30
C LEU A 62 6.54 11.93 5.59
N ALA A 63 6.96 10.69 5.80
CA ALA A 63 7.73 10.28 6.98
C ALA A 63 9.12 10.94 7.01
N PHE A 64 9.73 11.16 5.84
CA PHE A 64 11.00 11.87 5.72
C PHE A 64 10.86 13.35 6.05
N PHE A 65 9.84 14.04 5.52
CA PHE A 65 9.62 15.47 5.79
C PHE A 65 9.24 15.78 7.24
N ARG A 66 8.46 14.90 7.89
CA ARG A 66 8.02 15.07 9.29
C ARG A 66 8.97 14.44 10.32
N PHE A 67 10.09 13.85 9.88
CA PHE A 67 11.06 13.12 10.73
C PHE A 67 10.40 12.22 11.78
N ASN A 68 9.39 11.44 11.36
CA ASN A 68 8.63 10.61 12.28
C ASN A 68 9.00 9.13 12.13
N ALA A 69 9.81 8.63 13.07
CA ALA A 69 10.29 7.25 13.05
C ALA A 69 9.17 6.21 13.13
N PHE A 70 8.07 6.51 13.83
CA PHE A 70 6.94 5.60 13.95
C PHE A 70 6.24 5.36 12.60
N LEU A 71 5.94 6.45 11.88
CA LEU A 71 5.35 6.38 10.54
C LEU A 71 6.25 5.69 9.52
N PHE A 72 7.57 5.86 9.67
CA PHE A 72 8.55 5.21 8.81
C PHE A 72 8.56 3.68 8.99
N ILE A 73 8.61 3.21 10.24
CA ILE A 73 8.69 1.77 10.54
C ILE A 73 7.39 1.05 10.14
N ILE A 74 6.22 1.61 10.49
CA ILE A 74 4.94 0.98 10.17
C ILE A 74 4.70 0.88 8.65
N ASN A 75 5.17 1.87 7.90
CA ASN A 75 5.11 1.86 6.45
C ASN A 75 5.95 0.73 5.84
N ILE A 76 7.20 0.58 6.29
CA ILE A 76 8.11 -0.50 5.84
C ILE A 76 7.55 -1.87 6.21
N MET A 77 7.08 -2.05 7.44
CA MET A 77 6.51 -3.32 7.90
C MET A 77 5.28 -3.72 7.08
N SER A 78 4.39 -2.78 6.80
CA SER A 78 3.17 -3.03 6.01
C SER A 78 3.50 -3.43 4.57
N PHE A 79 4.45 -2.72 3.94
CA PHE A 79 4.90 -3.05 2.59
C PHE A 79 5.62 -4.40 2.54
N TYR A 80 6.47 -4.69 3.53
CA TYR A 80 7.17 -5.96 3.65
C TYR A 80 6.19 -7.14 3.79
N ALA A 81 5.14 -7.01 4.60
CA ALA A 81 4.10 -8.03 4.75
C ALA A 81 3.35 -8.30 3.42
N CYS A 82 3.08 -7.25 2.63
CA CYS A 82 2.49 -7.44 1.29
C CYS A 82 3.46 -8.14 0.33
N PHE A 83 4.74 -7.77 0.38
CA PHE A 83 5.76 -8.36 -0.48
C PHE A 83 6.00 -9.84 -0.19
N THR A 84 6.04 -10.23 1.09
CA THR A 84 6.14 -11.64 1.48
C THR A 84 4.90 -12.43 1.03
N GLY A 85 3.70 -11.87 1.18
CA GLY A 85 2.47 -12.47 0.64
C GLY A 85 2.52 -12.69 -0.87
N TYR A 86 2.95 -11.68 -1.63
CA TYR A 86 3.11 -11.78 -3.09
C TYR A 86 4.12 -12.85 -3.53
N ARG A 87 5.25 -12.95 -2.81
CA ARG A 87 6.26 -13.98 -3.05
C ARG A 87 5.74 -15.38 -2.72
N CYS A 88 5.03 -15.56 -1.61
CA CYS A 88 4.41 -16.83 -1.25
C CYS A 88 3.43 -17.32 -2.32
N CYS A 89 2.62 -16.42 -2.90
CA CYS A 89 1.75 -16.77 -4.02
C CYS A 89 2.49 -17.18 -5.29
N THR A 90 3.65 -16.60 -5.54
CA THR A 90 4.49 -16.95 -6.70
C THR A 90 5.16 -18.31 -6.49
N ALA A 91 5.62 -18.60 -5.28
CA ALA A 91 6.25 -19.88 -4.93
C ALA A 91 5.25 -21.04 -4.83
N LYS A 92 4.03 -20.78 -4.34
CA LYS A 92 2.98 -21.77 -4.12
C LYS A 92 1.62 -21.26 -4.68
N PRO A 93 1.42 -21.31 -6.00
CA PRO A 93 0.26 -20.71 -6.64
C PRO A 93 -1.09 -21.38 -6.31
N LYS A 94 -1.08 -22.54 -5.65
CA LYS A 94 -2.27 -23.32 -5.25
C LYS A 94 -2.79 -22.97 -3.85
N GLN A 95 -2.01 -22.21 -3.06
CA GLN A 95 -2.29 -21.87 -1.66
C GLN A 95 -2.60 -20.38 -1.45
N CYS A 96 -2.38 -19.58 -2.48
CA CYS A 96 -3.21 -18.41 -2.76
C CYS A 96 -4.38 -18.86 -3.62
#